data_AF-A0A5D8ZXI6-F1
#
_entry.id   AF-A0A5D8ZXI6-F1
#
_cell.length_a   1.000
_cell.length_b   1.000
_cell.length_c   1.000
_cell.angle_alpha   90.00
_cell.angle_beta   90.00
_cell.angle_gamma   90.00
#
_symmetry.space_group_name_H-M   'P 1'
#
loop_
_entity.id
_entity.type
_entity.pdbx_description
1 polymer ?
#
loop_
_entity_poly.entity_id
_entity_poly.type
_entity_poly.pdbx_seq_one_letter_code
_entity_poly.pdbx_strand_id
1 'polypeptide(L)'
;MKKYILILLFGTLPLTAQVGINTTTPNSTLAVNGSLRAGYSEVTATSYNILTTDHYITYNGTADATFTLPVIGTGTTSFTGRIYKIKNISPNNITLQASSGNTLRIDNTPVPSFVIPIGAYAEVVNNSNTTGGTWDLSFTVLPKPSNVEIYGTQVLIPPHRLGTAPVADWTNHGNPGYDTGTTNDRWWIISKTSVDNAHTSTYANASRMTLVYEYQGTPFNVTNMYPILTAGNNSSFPDVFTASFVSLANNGTAGRTRLTVSVARIDFIGNNGSNNSNWTGTFLLNVLLARKY
;
A
#
# COMPACT_ATOMS: atom_id res chain seq x y z
N MET A 1 -36.83 -46.99 -59.30
CA MET A 1 -37.48 -45.76 -58.78
C MET A 1 -37.24 -45.75 -57.26
N LYS A 2 -36.47 -44.81 -56.71
CA LYS A 2 -36.98 -43.56 -56.07
C LYS A 2 -38.07 -43.93 -55.02
N LYS A 3 -37.94 -43.74 -53.70
CA LYS A 3 -37.40 -42.61 -52.94
C LYS A 3 -37.23 -42.97 -51.45
N TYR A 4 -36.19 -42.39 -50.86
CA TYR A 4 -35.99 -42.10 -49.43
C TYR A 4 -37.04 -41.09 -48.90
N ILE A 5 -37.19 -41.00 -47.56
CA ILE A 5 -37.43 -39.77 -46.73
C ILE A 5 -38.09 -40.23 -45.41
N LEU A 6 -37.76 -39.78 -44.21
CA LEU A 6 -36.66 -39.02 -43.62
C LEU A 6 -37.07 -38.93 -42.14
N ILE A 7 -36.44 -39.68 -41.22
CA ILE A 7 -36.49 -39.31 -39.80
C ILE A 7 -35.28 -38.42 -39.58
N LEU A 8 -35.55 -37.14 -39.76
CA LEU A 8 -34.74 -36.08 -39.21
C LEU A 8 -35.09 -35.97 -37.72
N LEU A 9 -34.10 -35.55 -36.93
CA LEU A 9 -34.31 -34.58 -35.87
C LEU A 9 -34.54 -35.08 -34.43
N PHE A 10 -33.63 -35.93 -33.92
CA PHE A 10 -33.27 -35.87 -32.49
C PHE A 10 -31.77 -36.13 -32.32
N GLY A 11 -31.02 -35.11 -31.91
CA GLY A 11 -29.87 -35.32 -31.01
C GLY A 11 -28.47 -34.87 -31.43
N THR A 12 -28.24 -34.28 -32.60
CA THR A 12 -26.91 -33.71 -32.92
C THR A 12 -26.74 -32.33 -32.27
N LEU A 13 -26.69 -32.30 -30.94
CA LEU A 13 -26.10 -31.17 -30.23
C LEU A 13 -24.57 -31.25 -30.44
N PRO A 14 -23.91 -30.21 -30.98
CA PRO A 14 -22.46 -30.22 -31.06
C PRO A 14 -21.88 -30.17 -29.64
N LEU A 15 -21.33 -31.30 -29.17
CA LEU A 15 -20.48 -31.38 -27.98
C LEU A 15 -19.09 -30.85 -28.34
N THR A 16 -18.90 -29.53 -28.27
CA THR A 16 -17.57 -28.93 -28.41
C THR A 16 -16.86 -28.86 -27.06
N ALA A 17 -16.01 -29.85 -26.78
CA ALA A 17 -15.02 -29.84 -25.71
C ALA A 17 -13.65 -30.23 -26.30
N GLN A 18 -12.94 -29.26 -26.88
CA GLN A 18 -11.59 -29.48 -27.41
C GLN A 18 -10.61 -28.55 -26.72
N VAL A 19 -9.66 -29.14 -25.98
CA VAL A 19 -8.43 -28.46 -25.56
C VAL A 19 -7.38 -28.81 -26.59
N GLY A 20 -6.79 -27.83 -27.27
CA GLY A 20 -5.75 -28.12 -28.25
C GLY A 20 -4.38 -27.62 -27.82
N ILE A 21 -3.42 -28.53 -27.88
CA ILE A 21 -2.00 -28.26 -27.81
C ILE A 21 -1.39 -28.81 -29.11
N ASN A 22 -0.92 -27.91 -29.98
CA ASN A 22 -0.25 -28.14 -31.29
C ASN A 22 -1.13 -28.70 -32.44
N THR A 23 -2.33 -28.14 -32.67
CA THR A 23 -3.31 -28.61 -33.68
C THR A 23 -4.11 -27.47 -34.32
N THR A 24 -4.69 -27.69 -35.50
CA THR A 24 -5.36 -26.67 -36.36
C THR A 24 -6.85 -26.44 -36.04
N THR A 25 -7.34 -26.93 -34.90
CA THR A 25 -8.71 -26.70 -34.40
C THR A 25 -8.84 -26.53 -32.86
N PRO A 26 -8.08 -25.64 -32.20
CA PRO A 26 -8.46 -25.09 -30.89
C PRO A 26 -8.50 -23.54 -30.89
N ASN A 27 -9.58 -22.82 -30.56
CA ASN A 27 -10.91 -23.10 -29.97
C ASN A 27 -11.01 -23.16 -28.42
N SER A 28 -10.08 -22.52 -27.68
CA SER A 28 -9.92 -22.57 -26.21
C SER A 28 -11.14 -23.03 -25.40
N THR A 29 -10.96 -24.05 -24.57
CA THR A 29 -11.29 -23.99 -23.12
C THR A 29 -10.50 -25.06 -22.38
N LEU A 30 -9.28 -24.71 -21.94
CA LEU A 30 -8.55 -25.49 -20.95
C LEU A 30 -9.17 -25.24 -19.59
N ALA A 31 -9.95 -26.20 -19.08
CA ALA A 31 -10.49 -26.17 -17.73
C ALA A 31 -9.71 -27.16 -16.86
N VAL A 32 -9.06 -26.67 -15.80
CA VAL A 32 -8.43 -27.50 -14.77
C VAL A 32 -9.27 -27.35 -13.51
N ASN A 33 -10.05 -28.37 -13.16
CA ASN A 33 -10.80 -28.41 -11.90
C ASN A 33 -9.88 -28.93 -10.78
N GLY A 34 -8.93 -28.09 -10.37
CA GLY A 34 -7.87 -28.43 -9.44
C GLY A 34 -6.64 -27.53 -9.60
N SER A 35 -5.52 -27.92 -9.02
CA SER A 35 -4.25 -27.20 -9.19
C SER A 35 -3.53 -27.62 -10.48
N LEU A 36 -2.88 -26.65 -11.15
CA LEU A 36 -1.96 -26.90 -12.25
C LEU A 36 -0.53 -27.00 -11.69
N ARG A 37 0.10 -28.17 -11.84
CA ARG A 37 1.54 -28.32 -11.56
C ARG A 37 2.34 -28.01 -12.82
N ALA A 38 3.06 -26.91 -12.80
CA ALA A 38 4.05 -26.57 -13.82
C ALA A 38 5.47 -26.97 -13.37
N GLY A 39 6.45 -26.82 -14.27
CA GLY A 39 7.86 -27.05 -13.95
C GLY A 39 8.31 -26.12 -12.80
N TYR A 40 8.93 -26.71 -11.78
CA TYR A 40 9.55 -26.00 -10.66
C TYR A 40 11.03 -26.34 -10.62
N SER A 41 11.88 -25.31 -10.58
CA SER A 41 13.33 -25.44 -10.52
C SER A 41 13.86 -24.55 -9.40
N GLU A 42 14.60 -25.14 -8.46
CA GLU A 42 15.34 -24.39 -7.45
C GLU A 42 16.82 -24.32 -7.84
N VAL A 43 17.33 -23.11 -7.95
CA VAL A 43 18.66 -22.80 -8.46
C VAL A 43 19.49 -22.20 -7.35
N THR A 44 20.72 -22.70 -7.18
CA THR A 44 21.72 -22.17 -6.24
C THR A 44 22.97 -21.65 -6.94
N ALA A 45 23.15 -21.96 -8.23
CA ALA A 45 24.27 -21.50 -9.03
C ALA A 45 24.17 -20.00 -9.35
N THR A 46 25.30 -19.30 -9.31
CA THR A 46 25.40 -17.87 -9.63
C THR A 46 25.31 -17.57 -11.12
N SER A 47 25.40 -18.56 -11.98
CA SER A 47 25.14 -18.45 -13.42
C SER A 47 24.17 -19.54 -13.83
N TYR A 48 23.05 -19.15 -14.42
CA TYR A 48 22.00 -20.08 -14.82
C TYR A 48 21.45 -19.73 -16.20
N ASN A 49 21.48 -20.70 -17.11
CA ASN A 49 20.77 -20.61 -18.38
C ASN A 49 19.38 -21.19 -18.19
N ILE A 50 18.36 -20.34 -18.28
CA ILE A 50 16.96 -20.76 -18.12
C ILE A 50 16.64 -21.76 -19.23
N LEU A 51 16.06 -22.89 -18.83
CA LEU A 51 15.77 -24.01 -19.71
C LEU A 51 14.39 -23.84 -20.36
N THR A 52 14.19 -24.54 -21.47
CA THR A 52 12.89 -24.56 -22.16
C THR A 52 11.79 -25.26 -21.36
N THR A 53 12.18 -26.07 -20.36
CA THR A 53 11.29 -26.80 -19.44
C THR A 53 10.98 -26.05 -18.16
N ASP A 54 11.67 -24.95 -17.88
CA ASP A 54 11.38 -24.14 -16.71
C ASP A 54 10.05 -23.43 -16.86
N HIS A 55 9.37 -23.22 -15.72
CA HIS A 55 8.20 -22.35 -15.66
C HIS A 55 8.26 -21.49 -14.41
N TYR A 56 8.44 -22.11 -13.25
CA TYR A 56 8.64 -21.43 -11.98
C TYR A 56 10.04 -21.72 -11.46
N ILE A 57 10.85 -20.68 -11.27
CA ILE A 57 12.25 -20.76 -10.89
C ILE A 57 12.43 -20.01 -9.58
N THR A 58 13.02 -20.65 -8.58
CA THR A 58 13.44 -20.02 -7.34
C THR A 58 14.96 -19.93 -7.31
N TYR A 59 15.50 -18.79 -6.88
CA TYR A 59 16.92 -18.65 -6.59
C TYR A 59 17.16 -18.58 -5.09
N ASN A 60 18.02 -19.48 -4.59
CA ASN A 60 18.38 -19.63 -3.19
C ASN A 60 19.90 -19.76 -2.99
N GLY A 61 20.68 -19.08 -3.83
CA GLY A 61 22.14 -19.10 -3.75
C GLY A 61 22.71 -18.09 -2.74
N THR A 62 24.03 -18.12 -2.55
CA THR A 62 24.73 -17.34 -1.53
C THR A 62 25.50 -16.14 -2.06
N ALA A 63 25.39 -15.82 -3.35
CA ALA A 63 25.98 -14.64 -3.98
C ALA A 63 25.06 -14.06 -5.07
N ASP A 64 25.40 -12.89 -5.63
CA ASP A 64 24.67 -12.35 -6.78
C ASP A 64 24.70 -13.34 -7.95
N ALA A 65 23.57 -13.46 -8.66
CA ALA A 65 23.40 -14.39 -9.77
C ALA A 65 23.08 -13.70 -11.09
N THR A 66 23.40 -14.37 -12.20
CA THR A 66 23.00 -14.00 -13.55
C THR A 66 22.16 -15.10 -14.16
N PHE A 67 20.91 -14.78 -14.49
CA PHE A 67 19.98 -15.70 -15.15
C PHE A 67 19.85 -15.26 -16.60
N THR A 68 20.17 -16.17 -17.53
CA THR A 68 20.15 -15.89 -18.97
C THR A 68 18.94 -16.56 -19.59
N LEU A 69 18.07 -15.75 -20.22
CA LEU A 69 16.89 -16.25 -20.94
C LEU A 69 17.33 -17.04 -22.19
N PRO A 70 16.54 -18.07 -22.60
CA PRO A 70 16.88 -18.90 -23.73
C PRO A 70 17.02 -18.08 -25.03
N VAL A 71 17.83 -18.60 -25.95
CA VAL A 71 17.89 -18.06 -27.32
C VAL A 71 16.51 -18.19 -27.94
N ILE A 72 15.98 -17.09 -28.47
CA ILE A 72 14.69 -17.12 -29.16
C ILE A 72 14.81 -17.94 -30.45
N GLY A 73 13.89 -18.88 -30.63
CA GLY A 73 13.73 -19.57 -31.91
C GLY A 73 12.85 -18.76 -32.86
N THR A 74 12.89 -19.11 -34.15
CA THR A 74 11.97 -18.57 -35.17
C THR A 74 11.22 -19.72 -35.84
N GLY A 75 10.09 -19.42 -36.50
CA GLY A 75 9.25 -20.43 -37.15
C GLY A 75 8.79 -21.52 -36.18
N THR A 76 9.04 -22.78 -36.52
CA THR A 76 8.66 -23.96 -35.71
C THR A 76 9.41 -24.10 -34.39
N THR A 77 10.50 -23.34 -34.20
CA THR A 77 11.26 -23.29 -32.94
C THR A 77 10.89 -22.09 -32.07
N SER A 78 9.94 -21.25 -32.52
CA SER A 78 9.51 -20.08 -31.76
C SER A 78 8.93 -20.46 -30.40
N PHE A 79 9.24 -19.65 -29.39
CA PHE A 79 8.71 -19.79 -28.04
C PHE A 79 7.73 -18.67 -27.68
N THR A 80 7.14 -17.99 -28.67
CA THR A 80 6.17 -16.91 -28.45
C THR A 80 5.07 -17.36 -27.48
N GLY A 81 4.83 -16.55 -26.45
CA GLY A 81 3.90 -16.83 -25.36
C GLY A 81 4.48 -17.65 -24.21
N ARG A 82 5.74 -18.09 -24.27
CA ARG A 82 6.38 -18.82 -23.16
C ARG A 82 6.61 -17.88 -21.98
N ILE A 83 6.15 -18.32 -20.80
CA ILE A 83 6.21 -17.58 -19.55
C ILE A 83 7.25 -18.21 -18.62
N TYR A 84 8.14 -17.38 -18.09
CA TYR A 84 9.02 -17.73 -16.98
C TYR A 84 8.71 -16.86 -15.77
N LYS A 85 8.57 -17.51 -14.62
CA LYS A 85 8.27 -16.92 -13.32
C LYS A 85 9.50 -17.10 -12.44
N ILE A 86 10.14 -16.02 -12.02
CA ILE A 86 11.42 -16.03 -11.32
C ILE A 86 11.24 -15.37 -9.96
N LYS A 87 11.42 -16.16 -8.90
CA LYS A 87 11.35 -15.70 -7.51
C LYS A 87 12.75 -15.69 -6.92
N ASN A 88 13.15 -14.54 -6.39
CA ASN A 88 14.37 -14.43 -5.61
C ASN A 88 14.04 -14.63 -4.12
N ILE A 89 14.50 -15.73 -3.52
CA ILE A 89 14.39 -15.98 -2.07
C ILE A 89 15.75 -15.88 -1.37
N SER A 90 16.82 -15.65 -2.13
CA SER A 90 18.17 -15.47 -1.62
C SER A 90 18.38 -14.07 -1.01
N PRO A 91 19.44 -13.86 -0.22
CA PRO A 91 19.87 -12.55 0.24
C PRO A 91 20.68 -11.76 -0.80
N ASN A 92 20.71 -12.18 -2.07
CA ASN A 92 21.50 -11.57 -3.13
C ASN A 92 20.62 -11.20 -4.34
N ASN A 93 21.11 -10.37 -5.26
CA ASN A 93 20.36 -9.96 -6.44
C ASN A 93 20.45 -11.01 -7.57
N ILE A 94 19.45 -11.04 -8.45
CA ILE A 94 19.53 -11.76 -9.73
C ILE A 94 19.54 -10.73 -10.86
N THR A 95 20.56 -10.77 -11.71
CA THR A 95 20.57 -10.08 -13.00
C THR A 95 19.94 -10.99 -14.05
N LEU A 96 18.71 -10.71 -14.44
CA LEU A 96 18.05 -11.36 -15.56
C LEU A 96 18.49 -10.69 -16.86
N GLN A 97 18.97 -11.46 -17.82
CA GLN A 97 19.42 -10.95 -19.12
C GLN A 97 18.88 -11.79 -20.28
N ALA A 98 18.71 -11.16 -21.44
CA ALA A 98 18.39 -11.87 -22.66
C ALA A 98 19.67 -12.40 -23.33
N SER A 99 19.57 -13.53 -24.04
CA SER A 99 20.70 -14.13 -24.78
C SER A 99 20.86 -13.56 -26.19
N SER A 100 22.06 -13.73 -26.76
CA SER A 100 22.36 -13.47 -28.18
C SER A 100 22.05 -12.04 -28.66
N GLY A 101 22.29 -11.03 -27.81
CA GLY A 101 22.07 -9.61 -28.16
C GLY A 101 20.61 -9.19 -28.19
N ASN A 102 19.69 -10.04 -27.75
CA ASN A 102 18.31 -9.65 -27.49
C ASN A 102 18.21 -8.73 -26.27
N THR A 103 17.03 -8.15 -26.10
CA THR A 103 16.74 -7.22 -25.00
C THR A 103 15.36 -7.51 -24.41
N LEU A 104 15.14 -7.05 -23.18
CA LEU A 104 13.86 -7.06 -22.48
C LEU A 104 13.11 -5.75 -22.77
N ARG A 105 11.82 -5.82 -23.07
CA ARG A 105 10.90 -4.67 -23.06
C ARG A 105 10.34 -4.51 -21.66
N ILE A 106 10.82 -3.48 -20.98
CA ILE A 106 10.29 -3.04 -19.69
C ILE A 106 9.31 -1.88 -19.90
N ASP A 107 9.61 -1.04 -20.89
CA ASP A 107 8.78 0.06 -21.38
C ASP A 107 8.97 0.22 -22.90
N ASN A 108 8.91 1.45 -23.42
CA ASN A 108 9.16 1.74 -24.83
C ASN A 108 10.64 1.62 -25.26
N THR A 109 11.56 1.42 -24.31
CA THR A 109 13.00 1.36 -24.53
C THR A 109 13.55 -0.01 -24.08
N PRO A 110 13.91 -0.90 -25.01
CA PRO A 110 14.44 -2.21 -24.65
C PRO A 110 15.79 -2.13 -23.93
N VAL A 111 15.98 -2.96 -22.89
CA VAL A 111 17.20 -3.03 -22.08
C VAL A 111 17.86 -4.41 -22.15
N PRO A 112 19.19 -4.52 -22.01
CA PRO A 112 19.88 -5.83 -22.07
C PRO A 112 19.64 -6.71 -20.84
N SER A 113 19.33 -6.10 -19.68
CA SER A 113 19.12 -6.81 -18.42
C SER A 113 18.16 -6.09 -17.49
N PHE A 114 17.66 -6.84 -16.50
CA PHE A 114 16.81 -6.37 -15.41
C PHE A 114 17.28 -7.00 -14.09
N VAL A 115 17.34 -6.22 -13.02
CA VAL A 115 17.71 -6.74 -11.69
C VAL A 115 16.45 -7.13 -10.92
N ILE A 116 16.37 -8.39 -10.49
CA ILE A 116 15.36 -8.92 -9.58
C ILE A 116 15.94 -8.86 -8.16
N PRO A 117 15.55 -7.88 -7.33
CA PRO A 117 16.16 -7.69 -6.02
C PRO A 117 15.82 -8.82 -5.04
N ILE A 118 16.52 -8.83 -3.91
CA ILE A 118 16.29 -9.72 -2.76
C ILE A 118 14.80 -9.80 -2.45
N GLY A 119 14.20 -10.99 -2.38
CA GLY A 119 12.78 -11.16 -2.03
C GLY A 119 11.78 -10.74 -3.13
N ALA A 120 12.23 -10.27 -4.29
CA ALA A 120 11.36 -9.86 -5.40
C ALA A 120 10.84 -11.05 -6.20
N TYR A 121 9.95 -10.75 -7.14
CA TYR A 121 9.45 -11.67 -8.17
C TYR A 121 9.38 -10.95 -9.52
N ALA A 122 9.74 -11.64 -10.59
CA ALA A 122 9.56 -11.18 -11.96
C ALA A 122 8.91 -12.27 -12.82
N GLU A 123 8.07 -11.85 -13.76
CA GLU A 123 7.53 -12.68 -14.84
C GLU A 123 7.97 -12.08 -16.18
N VAL A 124 8.46 -12.94 -17.06
CA VAL A 124 8.80 -12.57 -18.44
C VAL A 124 8.12 -13.48 -19.43
N VAL A 125 7.73 -12.90 -20.56
CA VAL A 125 7.04 -13.59 -21.66
C VAL A 125 7.78 -13.36 -22.96
N ASN A 126 8.11 -14.42 -23.70
CA ASN A 126 8.63 -14.25 -25.05
C ASN A 126 7.51 -13.73 -25.96
N ASN A 127 7.75 -12.62 -26.64
CA ASN A 127 6.79 -12.06 -27.58
C ASN A 127 7.08 -12.56 -29.02
N SER A 128 6.48 -11.93 -30.03
CA SER A 128 6.65 -12.30 -31.44
C SER A 128 7.79 -11.56 -32.15
N ASN A 129 8.53 -10.67 -31.46
CA ASN A 129 9.65 -9.96 -32.07
C ASN A 129 10.81 -10.93 -32.30
N THR A 130 11.48 -10.78 -33.45
CA THR A 130 12.63 -11.62 -33.84
C THR A 130 13.98 -10.98 -33.53
N THR A 131 13.99 -9.69 -33.22
CA THR A 131 15.20 -8.91 -32.85
C THR A 131 14.77 -7.74 -31.98
N GLY A 132 15.52 -7.44 -30.90
CA GLY A 132 15.28 -6.27 -30.05
C GLY A 132 13.95 -6.33 -29.28
N GLY A 133 14.01 -6.38 -27.95
CA GLY A 133 12.83 -6.38 -27.11
C GLY A 133 11.99 -7.62 -27.33
N THR A 134 12.61 -8.79 -27.29
CA THR A 134 11.97 -10.08 -27.61
C THR A 134 11.37 -10.77 -26.39
N TRP A 135 11.59 -10.19 -25.21
CA TRP A 135 11.03 -10.60 -23.94
C TRP A 135 10.27 -9.43 -23.32
N ASP A 136 9.00 -9.61 -23.01
CA ASP A 136 8.21 -8.65 -22.25
C ASP A 136 8.36 -8.95 -20.76
N LEU A 137 8.71 -7.93 -19.97
CA LEU A 137 8.62 -8.02 -18.53
C LEU A 137 7.15 -7.82 -18.12
N SER A 138 6.37 -8.90 -18.13
CA SER A 138 4.91 -8.85 -17.97
C SER A 138 4.47 -8.48 -16.57
N PHE A 139 5.28 -8.81 -15.56
CA PHE A 139 4.99 -8.49 -14.17
C PHE A 139 6.27 -8.38 -13.35
N THR A 140 6.32 -7.38 -12.48
CA THR A 140 7.33 -7.34 -11.40
C THR A 140 6.65 -6.99 -10.09
N VAL A 141 7.09 -7.63 -9.02
CA VAL A 141 6.81 -7.22 -7.66
C VAL A 141 8.15 -7.10 -6.96
N LEU A 142 8.52 -5.86 -6.65
CA LEU A 142 9.63 -5.56 -5.76
C LEU A 142 9.34 -6.19 -4.39
N PRO A 143 10.36 -6.62 -3.64
CA PRO A 143 10.16 -7.13 -2.29
C PRO A 143 9.42 -6.06 -1.50
N LYS A 144 8.36 -6.47 -0.79
CA LYS A 144 7.90 -5.64 0.31
C LYS A 144 8.99 -5.76 1.39
N PRO A 145 9.78 -4.69 1.57
CA PRO A 145 9.64 -3.98 2.81
C PRO A 145 9.42 -2.52 2.47
N SER A 146 8.20 -2.04 2.69
CA SER A 146 8.12 -0.64 3.11
C SER A 146 8.97 -0.60 4.36
N ASN A 147 10.05 0.15 4.42
CA ASN A 147 10.73 0.38 5.70
C ASN A 147 9.89 1.24 6.66
N VAL A 148 8.64 1.53 6.28
CA VAL A 148 7.70 2.35 7.02
C VAL A 148 6.41 1.57 7.29
N GLU A 149 5.98 1.54 8.55
CA GLU A 149 4.61 1.23 8.96
C GLU A 149 3.81 2.53 9.05
N ILE A 150 2.56 2.52 8.59
CA ILE A 150 1.69 3.71 8.60
C ILE A 150 0.41 3.40 9.36
N TYR A 151 0.03 4.29 10.26
CA TYR A 151 -1.27 4.32 10.93
C TYR A 151 -1.89 5.71 10.74
N GLY A 152 -3.15 5.77 10.32
CA GLY A 152 -3.88 7.01 10.10
C GLY A 152 -5.20 7.00 10.85
N THR A 153 -5.53 8.11 11.52
CA THR A 153 -6.81 8.29 12.20
C THR A 153 -7.22 9.76 12.23
N GLN A 154 -8.46 10.00 12.65
CA GLN A 154 -8.98 11.34 12.89
C GLN A 154 -9.57 11.38 14.31
N VAL A 155 -9.12 12.35 15.10
CA VAL A 155 -9.60 12.58 16.47
C VAL A 155 -10.31 13.93 16.56
N LEU A 156 -11.21 14.08 17.53
CA LEU A 156 -11.95 15.33 17.73
C LEU A 156 -11.12 16.32 18.55
N ILE A 157 -11.20 17.59 18.17
CA ILE A 157 -10.74 18.73 18.96
C ILE A 157 -12.00 19.35 19.58
N PRO A 158 -12.17 19.28 20.92
CA PRO A 158 -13.34 19.84 21.59
C PRO A 158 -13.41 21.38 21.51
N PRO A 159 -14.59 21.99 21.75
CA PRO A 159 -14.72 23.43 21.92
C PRO A 159 -13.83 23.98 23.04
N HIS A 160 -13.37 25.22 22.90
CA HIS A 160 -12.55 25.91 23.90
C HIS A 160 -13.37 26.25 25.17
N ARG A 161 -12.72 26.34 26.34
CA ARG A 161 -13.42 26.55 27.63
C ARG A 161 -14.16 27.87 27.76
N LEU A 162 -13.78 28.86 26.96
CA LEU A 162 -14.35 30.19 26.97
C LEU A 162 -15.21 30.45 25.73
N GLY A 163 -15.37 29.48 24.82
CA GLY A 163 -16.19 29.64 23.61
C GLY A 163 -17.66 29.98 23.91
N THR A 164 -18.44 30.33 22.89
CA THR A 164 -19.89 30.62 23.06
C THR A 164 -20.71 29.41 23.48
N ALA A 165 -20.30 28.20 23.10
CA ALA A 165 -20.75 26.92 23.64
C ALA A 165 -19.56 26.26 24.35
N PRO A 166 -19.19 26.73 25.55
CA PRO A 166 -17.92 26.37 26.17
C PRO A 166 -17.93 24.93 26.67
N VAL A 167 -16.79 24.26 26.53
CA VAL A 167 -16.54 22.99 27.22
C VAL A 167 -15.39 23.18 28.18
N ALA A 168 -15.71 23.01 29.48
CA ALA A 168 -14.74 23.13 30.57
C ALA A 168 -13.50 22.26 30.32
N ASP A 169 -12.38 22.64 30.92
CA ASP A 169 -11.19 21.80 30.92
C ASP A 169 -11.41 20.57 31.81
N TRP A 170 -10.77 19.44 31.48
CA TRP A 170 -10.89 18.21 32.24
C TRP A 170 -9.59 17.42 32.28
N THR A 171 -9.54 16.49 33.23
CA THR A 171 -8.52 15.45 33.38
C THR A 171 -9.20 14.10 33.56
N ASN A 172 -8.40 13.03 33.59
CA ASN A 172 -8.85 11.66 33.89
C ASN A 172 -10.04 11.17 33.04
N HIS A 173 -10.05 11.54 31.76
CA HIS A 173 -11.10 11.15 30.80
C HIS A 173 -12.52 11.54 31.25
N GLY A 174 -12.66 12.70 31.89
CA GLY A 174 -13.92 13.18 32.43
C GLY A 174 -15.01 13.55 31.41
N ASN A 175 -14.74 13.45 30.10
CA ASN A 175 -15.72 13.74 29.06
C ASN A 175 -15.57 12.79 27.84
N PRO A 176 -16.28 11.65 27.84
CA PRO A 176 -16.19 10.67 26.76
C PRO A 176 -16.92 11.09 25.48
N GLY A 177 -17.70 12.18 25.50
CA GLY A 177 -18.46 12.66 24.34
C GLY A 177 -17.60 13.13 23.17
N TYR A 178 -16.29 13.29 23.38
CA TYR A 178 -15.31 13.69 22.37
C TYR A 178 -14.32 12.58 21.99
N ASP A 179 -14.55 11.36 22.47
CA ASP A 179 -13.77 10.20 22.02
C ASP A 179 -14.06 9.88 20.56
N THR A 180 -13.10 9.28 19.86
CA THR A 180 -13.27 8.86 18.47
C THR A 180 -12.92 7.41 18.24
N GLY A 181 -13.37 6.88 17.10
CA GLY A 181 -13.04 5.54 16.65
C GLY A 181 -13.98 4.44 17.16
N THR A 182 -13.63 3.20 16.85
CA THR A 182 -14.40 1.98 17.18
C THR A 182 -13.66 1.14 18.21
N THR A 183 -14.25 0.06 18.74
CA THR A 183 -13.73 -0.69 19.90
C THR A 183 -12.21 -0.94 19.90
N ASN A 184 -11.63 -1.41 18.78
CA ASN A 184 -10.20 -1.73 18.69
C ASN A 184 -9.33 -0.57 18.18
N ASP A 185 -9.95 0.54 17.80
CA ASP A 185 -9.32 1.72 17.21
C ASP A 185 -9.80 3.01 17.91
N ARG A 186 -10.05 2.92 19.22
CA ARG A 186 -10.66 4.00 19.99
C ARG A 186 -9.58 4.93 20.56
N TRP A 187 -9.83 6.23 20.45
CA TRP A 187 -9.03 7.27 21.08
C TRP A 187 -9.85 8.00 22.12
N TRP A 188 -9.35 8.00 23.35
CA TRP A 188 -9.93 8.75 24.45
C TRP A 188 -9.26 10.10 24.60
N ILE A 189 -10.03 11.15 24.91
CA ILE A 189 -9.44 12.42 25.34
C ILE A 189 -9.26 12.40 26.86
N ILE A 190 -8.06 12.05 27.31
CA ILE A 190 -7.74 11.93 28.73
C ILE A 190 -7.76 13.29 29.42
N SER A 191 -7.24 14.31 28.75
CA SER A 191 -7.29 15.67 29.28
C SER A 191 -7.35 16.71 28.19
N LYS A 192 -7.92 17.84 28.59
CA LYS A 192 -7.99 19.08 27.83
C LYS A 192 -7.65 20.21 28.78
N THR A 193 -6.70 21.04 28.37
CA THR A 193 -6.37 22.30 29.05
C THR A 193 -6.39 23.44 28.05
N SER A 194 -7.10 24.50 28.36
CA SER A 194 -7.22 25.69 27.52
C SER A 194 -6.30 26.80 28.02
N VAL A 195 -5.81 27.60 27.08
CA VAL A 195 -5.11 28.86 27.32
C VAL A 195 -5.84 29.91 26.52
N ASP A 196 -6.38 30.89 27.23
CA ASP A 196 -7.16 31.94 26.60
C ASP A 196 -6.24 32.82 25.76
N ASN A 197 -6.83 33.41 24.72
CA ASN A 197 -6.14 34.47 24.00
C ASN A 197 -5.92 35.68 24.92
N ALA A 198 -4.85 36.40 24.69
CA ALA A 198 -4.67 37.72 25.25
C ALA A 198 -4.03 38.64 24.23
N HIS A 199 -4.44 39.90 24.29
CA HIS A 199 -3.89 40.98 23.49
C HIS A 199 -3.72 42.17 24.41
N THR A 200 -2.47 42.37 24.84
CA THR A 200 -2.07 43.43 25.76
C THR A 200 -1.03 44.31 25.08
N SER A 201 -0.59 45.38 25.75
CA SER A 201 0.52 46.21 25.26
C SER A 201 1.88 45.49 25.26
N THR A 202 2.04 44.40 26.01
CA THR A 202 3.32 43.70 26.20
C THR A 202 3.40 42.36 25.49
N TYR A 203 2.25 41.72 25.22
CA TYR A 203 2.20 40.45 24.50
C TYR A 203 0.86 40.24 23.80
N ALA A 204 0.91 39.42 22.75
CA ALA A 204 -0.25 38.87 22.08
C ALA A 204 -0.07 37.35 21.97
N ASN A 205 -1.10 36.59 22.35
CA ASN A 205 -1.11 35.14 22.17
C ASN A 205 -2.47 34.67 21.64
N ALA A 206 -2.41 33.74 20.70
CA ALA A 206 -3.55 32.97 20.26
C ALA A 206 -4.17 32.18 21.41
N SER A 207 -5.48 31.94 21.33
CA SER A 207 -6.11 30.89 22.12
C SER A 207 -5.52 29.53 21.72
N ARG A 208 -5.30 28.67 22.70
CA ARG A 208 -4.61 27.39 22.50
C ARG A 208 -5.18 26.33 23.42
N MET A 209 -5.18 25.07 22.98
CA MET A 209 -5.47 23.93 23.83
C MET A 209 -4.31 22.95 23.82
N THR A 210 -4.08 22.32 24.96
CA THR A 210 -3.30 21.09 25.07
C THR A 210 -4.27 19.94 25.24
N LEU A 211 -4.16 18.93 24.36
CA LEU A 211 -5.01 17.75 24.36
C LEU A 211 -4.13 16.52 24.53
N VAL A 212 -4.54 15.62 25.41
CA VAL A 212 -3.89 14.31 25.60
C VAL A 212 -4.86 13.24 25.15
N TYR A 213 -4.54 12.59 24.03
CA TYR A 213 -5.29 11.44 23.53
C TYR A 213 -4.64 10.15 24.01
N GLU A 214 -5.42 9.14 24.41
CA GLU A 214 -4.93 7.80 24.74
C GLU A 214 -5.59 6.76 23.83
N TYR A 215 -4.74 6.03 23.11
CA TYR A 215 -5.18 4.92 22.27
C TYR A 215 -5.57 3.72 23.12
N GLN A 216 -6.77 3.21 22.90
CA GLN A 216 -7.34 2.11 23.70
C GLN A 216 -7.04 0.74 23.11
N GLY A 217 -6.51 0.67 21.88
CA GLY A 217 -6.03 -0.57 21.27
C GLY A 217 -4.67 -1.00 21.82
N THR A 218 -4.02 -1.94 21.12
CA THR A 218 -2.66 -2.37 21.44
C THR A 218 -1.69 -1.19 21.37
N PRO A 219 -0.84 -0.95 22.39
CA PRO A 219 0.12 0.15 22.36
C PRO A 219 1.01 0.09 21.11
N PHE A 220 1.24 1.23 20.47
CA PHE A 220 2.12 1.33 19.32
C PHE A 220 3.59 1.13 19.74
N ASN A 221 4.41 0.62 18.83
CA ASN A 221 5.86 0.74 18.96
C ASN A 221 6.27 2.17 18.59
N VAL A 222 6.60 2.99 19.59
CA VAL A 222 6.90 4.42 19.38
C VAL A 222 8.34 4.71 18.94
N THR A 223 9.20 3.69 18.88
CA THR A 223 10.59 3.84 18.42
C THR A 223 10.63 4.20 16.94
N ASN A 224 11.33 5.28 16.57
CA ASN A 224 11.40 5.81 15.20
C ASN A 224 10.02 6.12 14.59
N MET A 225 9.06 6.53 15.42
CA MET A 225 7.75 6.99 14.96
C MET A 225 7.77 8.50 14.71
N TYR A 226 7.25 8.90 13.56
CA TYR A 226 7.17 10.27 13.07
C TYR A 226 5.68 10.67 12.95
N PRO A 227 5.14 11.42 13.93
CA PRO A 227 3.78 11.92 13.88
C PRO A 227 3.67 13.11 12.93
N ILE A 228 2.66 13.08 12.07
CA ILE A 228 2.27 14.16 11.18
C ILE A 228 0.84 14.55 11.56
N LEU A 229 0.64 15.84 11.87
CA LEU A 229 -0.59 16.35 12.42
C LEU A 229 -1.16 17.44 11.50
N THR A 230 -2.46 17.42 11.28
CA THR A 230 -3.15 18.49 10.55
C THR A 230 -4.48 18.77 11.21
N ALA A 231 -4.67 19.99 11.69
CA ALA A 231 -5.97 20.43 12.18
C ALA A 231 -6.91 20.60 10.98
N GLY A 232 -8.08 19.99 11.08
CA GLY A 232 -9.15 20.04 10.10
C GLY A 232 -10.38 20.71 10.68
N ASN A 233 -11.18 21.27 9.80
CA ASN A 233 -12.42 21.93 10.16
C ASN A 233 -13.55 21.34 9.32
N ASN A 234 -14.51 20.70 9.97
CA ASN A 234 -15.75 20.20 9.34
C ASN A 234 -16.97 21.00 9.81
N SER A 235 -16.73 22.21 10.33
CA SER A 235 -17.75 23.19 10.64
C SER A 235 -17.86 24.21 9.49
N SER A 236 -18.93 24.98 9.48
CA SER A 236 -19.10 26.10 8.54
C SER A 236 -18.25 27.33 8.89
N PHE A 237 -17.40 27.25 9.91
CA PHE A 237 -16.52 28.36 10.30
C PHE A 237 -15.27 28.35 9.41
N PRO A 238 -14.78 29.48 8.88
CA PRO A 238 -13.55 29.54 8.08
C PRO A 238 -12.28 29.65 8.94
N ASP A 239 -12.29 29.10 10.16
CA ASP A 239 -11.23 29.27 11.15
C ASP A 239 -9.94 28.53 10.77
N VAL A 240 -8.78 29.17 11.00
CA VAL A 240 -7.45 28.61 10.71
C VAL A 240 -6.75 28.13 11.99
N PHE A 241 -6.42 26.84 12.01
CA PHE A 241 -5.74 26.20 13.13
C PHE A 241 -4.36 25.68 12.72
N THR A 242 -3.45 25.66 13.69
CA THR A 242 -2.20 24.91 13.60
C THR A 242 -2.12 23.92 14.75
N ALA A 243 -1.62 22.71 14.46
CA ALA A 243 -1.38 21.68 15.45
C ALA A 243 0.12 21.42 15.56
N SER A 244 0.61 21.34 16.79
CA SER A 244 1.99 21.03 17.11
C SER A 244 2.05 19.72 17.90
N PHE A 245 3.00 18.88 17.51
CA PHE A 245 3.33 17.65 18.22
C PHE A 245 4.06 18.00 19.53
N VAL A 246 3.57 17.47 20.65
CA VAL A 246 4.23 17.65 21.96
C VAL A 246 4.93 16.38 22.39
N SER A 247 4.24 15.23 22.37
CA SER A 247 4.84 13.94 22.75
C SER A 247 4.03 12.75 22.25
N LEU A 248 4.71 11.62 22.01
CA LEU A 248 4.11 10.30 21.79
C LEU A 248 4.83 9.30 22.70
N ALA A 249 4.13 8.73 23.66
CA ALA A 249 4.75 7.82 24.64
C ALA A 249 3.78 6.74 25.12
N ASN A 250 4.33 5.58 25.48
CA ASN A 250 3.57 4.48 26.10
C ASN A 250 3.49 4.67 27.62
N ASN A 251 2.98 5.82 28.06
CA ASN A 251 2.85 6.21 29.47
C ASN A 251 1.37 6.32 29.93
N GLY A 252 0.45 5.77 29.13
CA GLY A 252 -0.96 5.70 29.45
C GLY A 252 -1.31 4.59 30.44
N THR A 253 -2.60 4.48 30.71
CA THR A 253 -3.14 3.42 31.57
C THR A 253 -2.69 2.06 31.05
N ALA A 254 -2.09 1.22 31.90
CA ALA A 254 -1.54 -0.08 31.51
C ALA A 254 -0.54 -0.03 30.32
N GLY A 255 0.22 1.06 30.16
CA GLY A 255 1.22 1.22 29.10
C GLY A 255 0.66 1.62 27.73
N ARG A 256 -0.60 2.05 27.68
CA ARG A 256 -1.23 2.58 26.46
C ARG A 256 -0.47 3.77 25.88
N THR A 257 -0.56 3.91 24.56
CA THR A 257 0.06 5.04 23.87
C THR A 257 -0.75 6.31 24.09
N ARG A 258 -0.07 7.38 24.52
CA ARG A 258 -0.61 8.73 24.60
C ARG A 258 0.04 9.65 23.58
N LEU A 259 -0.80 10.35 22.85
CA LEU A 259 -0.42 11.44 21.96
C LEU A 259 -0.82 12.77 22.62
N THR A 260 0.18 13.59 22.93
CA THR A 260 -0.05 14.97 23.41
C THR A 260 0.17 15.92 22.25
N VAL A 261 -0.80 16.80 22.03
CA VAL A 261 -0.73 17.84 21.01
C VAL A 261 -1.09 19.18 21.59
N SER A 262 -0.58 20.23 20.97
CA SER A 262 -1.05 21.59 21.20
C SER A 262 -1.69 22.12 19.92
N VAL A 263 -2.92 22.62 20.01
CA VAL A 263 -3.64 23.20 18.88
C VAL A 263 -3.91 24.66 19.19
N ALA A 264 -3.58 25.57 18.27
CA ALA A 264 -3.84 27.00 18.38
C ALA A 264 -4.66 27.49 17.19
N ARG A 265 -5.54 28.46 17.44
CA ARG A 265 -6.23 29.21 16.39
C ARG A 265 -5.41 30.46 16.08
N ILE A 266 -4.93 30.57 14.85
CA ILE A 266 -3.84 31.52 14.51
C ILE A 266 -4.28 32.68 13.62
N ASP A 267 -5.44 32.57 12.98
CA ASP A 267 -6.04 33.63 12.20
C ASP A 267 -6.61 34.77 13.05
N PHE A 268 -6.83 34.54 14.34
CA PHE A 268 -7.52 35.51 15.19
C PHE A 268 -6.96 35.55 16.62
N ILE A 269 -6.51 36.73 17.04
CA ILE A 269 -5.97 37.01 18.37
C ILE A 269 -6.71 38.23 18.95
N GLY A 270 -7.56 38.02 19.97
CA GLY A 270 -8.28 39.16 20.57
C GLY A 270 -9.36 39.75 19.65
N ASN A 271 -9.89 40.93 19.98
CA ASN A 271 -11.18 41.36 19.44
C ASN A 271 -11.08 42.22 18.17
N ASN A 272 -12.11 42.13 17.30
CA ASN A 272 -12.79 43.37 16.90
C ASN A 272 -14.33 43.18 16.96
N GLY A 273 -14.98 43.90 17.88
CA GLY A 273 -16.43 44.11 17.93
C GLY A 273 -17.29 43.27 18.91
N SER A 274 -16.87 42.08 19.36
CA SER A 274 -17.55 41.17 20.35
C SER A 274 -17.25 39.69 20.10
N ASN A 275 -16.51 39.35 19.04
CA ASN A 275 -16.18 37.97 18.71
C ASN A 275 -15.01 37.46 19.55
N ASN A 276 -15.25 36.33 20.18
CA ASN A 276 -14.32 35.60 21.01
C ASN A 276 -13.37 34.78 20.14
N SER A 277 -12.04 34.91 20.32
CA SER A 277 -11.11 34.09 19.54
C SER A 277 -11.08 32.64 20.00
N ASN A 278 -11.69 32.34 21.14
CA ASN A 278 -11.88 30.98 21.61
C ASN A 278 -12.91 30.27 20.73
N TRP A 279 -12.48 29.19 20.08
CA TRP A 279 -13.29 28.43 19.13
C TRP A 279 -14.40 27.63 19.83
N THR A 280 -15.54 27.52 19.16
CA THR A 280 -16.80 27.08 19.78
C THR A 280 -17.34 25.78 19.19
N GLY A 281 -16.87 25.44 17.98
CA GLY A 281 -17.17 24.17 17.32
C GLY A 281 -16.32 23.01 17.82
N THR A 282 -16.73 21.81 17.40
CA THR A 282 -15.87 20.62 17.45
C THR A 282 -15.12 20.52 16.13
N PHE A 283 -13.79 20.51 16.21
CA PHE A 283 -12.91 20.45 15.05
C PHE A 283 -12.28 19.06 14.97
N LEU A 284 -11.46 18.83 13.95
CA LEU A 284 -10.84 17.54 13.69
C LEU A 284 -9.33 17.68 13.76
N LEU A 285 -8.66 16.63 14.18
CA LEU A 285 -7.22 16.48 14.05
C LEU A 285 -6.95 15.21 13.27
N ASN A 286 -6.42 15.38 12.06
CA ASN A 286 -5.88 14.27 11.29
C ASN A 286 -4.52 13.91 11.88
N VAL A 287 -4.35 12.62 12.18
CA VAL A 287 -3.12 12.07 12.75
C VAL A 287 -2.62 10.99 11.82
N LEU A 288 -1.38 11.15 11.34
CA LEU A 288 -0.67 10.14 10.58
C LEU A 288 0.60 9.78 11.36
N LEU A 289 0.73 8.53 11.77
CA LEU A 289 1.90 7.99 12.42
C LEU A 289 2.65 7.14 11.41
N ALA A 290 3.86 7.56 11.05
CA ALA A 290 4.75 6.80 10.18
C ALA A 290 5.93 6.27 11.01
N ARG A 291 6.14 4.97 11.08
CA ARG A 291 7.23 4.35 11.84
C ARG A 291 8.25 3.72 10.92
N LYS A 292 9.51 4.14 11.01
CA LYS A 292 10.60 3.45 10.31
C LYS A 292 11.00 2.20 11.10
N TYR A 293 11.00 1.02 10.47
CA TYR A 293 11.34 -0.25 11.11
C TYR A 293 12.55 -0.94 10.50
#